data_AF-A0A1V1TLM3-F1
#
_entry.id   AF-A0A1V1TLM3-F1
#
_cell.length_a   1.000
_cell.length_b   1.000
_cell.length_c   1.000
_cell.angle_alpha   90.00
_cell.angle_beta   90.00
_cell.angle_gamma   90.00
#
_symmetry.space_group_name_H-M   'P 1'
#
loop_
_entity.id
_entity.type
_entity.pdbx_description
1 polymer ?
#
loop_
_entity_poly.entity_id
_entity_poly.type
_entity_poly.pdbx_seq_one_letter_code
_entity_poly.pdbx_strand_id
1 'polypeptide(L)'
;MTPMLVMSVEMTDGLFSYNRNSHDITDILEVGPRNTPHGLLRTIVEASGRINTIQLHTMLKRGESAVDTASNAAGLLWARGHTVVKLSATKNACCDVDGSFMLTDLPSYPFNHTTEY
;
A
#
# COMPACT_ATOMS: atom_id res chain seq x y z
N MET A 1 4.24 8.05 31.63
CA MET A 1 4.64 8.10 30.21
C MET A 1 3.36 8.06 29.37
N THR A 2 2.67 9.20 29.23
CA THR A 2 1.42 9.36 28.46
C THR A 2 1.28 10.82 27.96
N PRO A 3 2.18 11.34 27.10
CA PRO A 3 1.97 12.66 26.51
C PRO A 3 1.04 12.64 25.29
N MET A 4 0.83 11.50 24.63
CA MET A 4 0.12 11.41 23.34
C MET A 4 -1.41 11.58 23.46
N LEU A 5 -2.02 11.28 24.62
CA LEU A 5 -3.47 11.34 24.81
C LEU A 5 -4.02 12.75 25.10
N VAL A 6 -3.16 13.74 25.36
CA VAL A 6 -3.56 15.09 25.79
C VAL A 6 -3.23 16.16 24.74
N MET A 7 -2.44 15.83 23.72
CA MET A 7 -2.09 16.77 22.66
C MET A 7 -3.14 16.75 21.54
N SER A 8 -3.47 17.95 21.03
CA SER A 8 -4.18 18.08 19.77
C SER A 8 -3.36 17.42 18.66
N VAL A 9 -4.00 16.50 17.92
CA VAL A 9 -3.43 15.93 16.70
C VAL A 9 -3.60 16.95 15.57
N GLU A 10 -2.52 17.67 15.29
CA GLU A 10 -2.42 18.59 14.15
C GLU A 10 -2.06 17.77 12.90
N MET A 11 -3.07 17.15 12.28
CA MET A 11 -2.89 16.19 11.17
C MET A 11 -2.46 16.86 9.85
N THR A 12 -2.70 18.17 9.70
CA THR A 12 -2.52 18.91 8.44
C THR A 12 -1.07 19.31 8.19
N ASP A 13 -0.33 19.70 9.23
CA ASP A 13 1.06 20.12 9.09
C ASP A 13 2.01 18.92 9.00
N GLY A 14 1.73 17.84 9.74
CA GLY A 14 2.60 16.67 9.80
C GLY A 14 2.74 15.88 8.50
N LEU A 15 1.70 15.86 7.63
CA LEU A 15 1.68 14.98 6.46
C LEU A 15 2.71 15.37 5.39
N PHE A 16 3.00 16.67 5.26
CA PHE A 16 3.94 17.18 4.25
C PHE A 16 5.14 17.93 4.85
N SER A 17 5.12 18.27 6.14
CA SER A 17 6.23 18.98 6.80
C SER A 17 7.44 18.08 7.08
N TYR A 18 7.27 16.75 7.09
CA TYR A 18 8.34 15.82 7.44
C TYR A 18 9.48 15.71 6.40
N ASN A 19 9.45 16.39 5.25
CA ASN A 19 10.49 16.09 4.26
C ASN A 19 11.00 17.23 3.37
N ARG A 20 12.11 17.81 3.82
CA ARG A 20 12.93 18.78 3.07
C ARG A 20 13.94 18.11 2.11
N ASN A 21 13.91 16.78 1.95
CA ASN A 21 14.79 15.97 1.09
C ASN A 21 14.07 14.74 0.45
N SER A 22 12.75 14.77 0.27
CA SER A 22 11.97 13.58 -0.11
C SER A 22 11.88 13.42 -1.60
N HIS A 23 12.03 12.19 -2.05
CA HIS A 23 11.34 11.71 -3.24
C HIS A 23 9.86 12.12 -3.20
N ASP A 24 9.32 12.54 -4.35
CA ASP A 24 7.90 12.87 -4.48
C ASP A 24 7.05 11.68 -4.02
N ILE A 25 6.20 11.93 -3.03
CA ILE A 25 5.26 10.92 -2.52
C ILE A 25 4.27 10.62 -3.65
N THR A 26 4.20 9.37 -4.09
CA THR A 26 3.28 8.93 -5.15
C THR A 26 2.06 8.18 -4.61
N ASP A 27 2.18 7.61 -3.41
CA ASP A 27 1.22 6.67 -2.85
C ASP A 27 1.17 6.79 -1.33
N ILE A 28 -0.04 6.72 -0.76
CA ILE A 28 -0.29 6.69 0.68
C ILE A 28 -1.13 5.45 0.97
N LEU A 29 -0.69 4.64 1.93
CA LEU A 29 -1.42 3.46 2.40
C LEU A 29 -2.00 3.70 3.79
N GLU A 30 -3.33 3.65 3.90
CA GLU A 30 -4.03 3.64 5.17
C GLU A 30 -4.01 2.23 5.80
N VAL A 31 -3.49 2.15 7.02
CA VAL A 31 -3.46 0.92 7.82
C VAL A 31 -4.47 1.04 8.96
N GLY A 32 -5.64 0.44 8.78
CA GLY A 32 -6.69 0.44 9.80
C GLY A 32 -7.98 -0.24 9.31
N PRO A 33 -8.83 -0.72 10.23
CA PRO A 33 -10.00 -1.53 9.90
C PRO A 33 -11.12 -0.79 9.16
N ARG A 34 -11.09 0.55 9.16
CA ARG A 34 -12.10 1.38 8.52
C ARG A 34 -11.43 2.59 7.91
N ASN A 35 -11.75 2.83 6.64
CA ASN A 35 -11.37 3.95 5.77
C ASN A 35 -11.87 5.34 6.24
N THR A 36 -11.86 5.56 7.55
CA THR A 36 -12.37 6.75 8.24
C THR A 36 -11.53 7.98 7.94
N PRO A 37 -10.18 7.92 8.01
CA PRO A 37 -9.35 9.07 7.67
C PRO A 37 -9.25 9.31 6.16
N HIS A 38 -9.66 8.39 5.29
CA HIS A 38 -9.54 8.56 3.84
C HIS A 38 -10.18 9.84 3.28
N GLY A 39 -11.33 10.25 3.82
CA GLY A 39 -11.96 11.52 3.44
C GLY A 39 -11.09 12.72 3.78
N LEU A 40 -10.56 12.75 5.01
CA LEU A 40 -9.65 13.79 5.48
C LEU A 40 -8.32 13.78 4.72
N LEU A 41 -7.73 12.60 4.51
CA LEU A 41 -6.50 12.43 3.75
C LEU A 41 -6.66 12.95 2.32
N ARG A 42 -7.82 12.67 1.69
CA ARG A 42 -8.15 13.22 0.37
C ARG A 42 -8.21 14.74 0.41
N THR A 43 -8.87 15.33 1.40
CA THR A 43 -8.91 16.80 1.55
C THR A 43 -7.53 17.41 1.77
N ILE A 44 -6.65 16.74 2.54
CA ILE A 44 -5.28 17.20 2.76
C ILE A 44 -4.45 17.12 1.47
N VAL A 45 -4.57 16.01 0.73
CA VAL A 45 -3.91 15.83 -0.57
C VAL A 45 -4.42 16.86 -1.59
N GLU A 46 -5.72 17.13 -1.58
CA GLU A 46 -6.35 18.16 -2.42
C GLU A 46 -5.82 19.56 -2.09
N ALA A 47 -5.74 19.91 -0.79
CA ALA A 47 -5.20 21.18 -0.32
C ALA A 47 -3.70 21.35 -0.70
N SER A 48 -2.96 20.25 -0.84
CA SER A 48 -1.57 20.27 -1.29
C SER A 48 -1.39 20.42 -2.81
N GLY A 49 -2.48 20.40 -3.60
CA GLY A 49 -2.44 20.46 -5.07
C GLY A 49 -1.93 19.18 -5.75
N ARG A 50 -1.77 18.08 -5.01
CA ARG A 50 -1.17 16.81 -5.49
C ARG A 50 -2.17 15.70 -5.75
N ILE A 51 -3.46 16.02 -5.89
CA ILE A 51 -4.56 15.03 -6.00
C ILE A 51 -4.44 14.07 -7.18
N ASN A 52 -3.80 14.51 -8.27
CA ASN A 52 -3.58 13.67 -9.45
C ASN A 52 -2.28 12.85 -9.38
N THR A 53 -1.40 13.15 -8.41
CA THR A 53 -0.08 12.53 -8.28
C THR A 53 -0.05 11.48 -7.18
N ILE A 54 -0.81 11.72 -6.10
CA ILE A 54 -0.85 10.84 -4.92
C ILE A 54 -2.07 9.93 -4.99
N GLN A 55 -1.87 8.62 -5.03
CA GLN A 55 -2.96 7.65 -4.84
C GLN A 55 -3.11 7.24 -3.38
N LEU A 56 -4.36 7.17 -2.93
CA LEU A 56 -4.74 6.69 -1.61
C LEU A 56 -5.16 5.21 -1.69
N HIS A 57 -4.56 4.38 -0.85
CA HIS A 57 -4.85 2.95 -0.74
C HIS A 57 -5.29 2.60 0.67
N THR A 58 -6.06 1.52 0.83
CA THR A 58 -6.52 1.04 2.14
C THR A 58 -6.19 -0.43 2.29
N MET A 59 -5.55 -0.79 3.41
CA MET A 59 -5.15 -2.18 3.67
C MET A 59 -6.31 -3.07 4.11
N LEU A 60 -7.26 -2.54 4.89
CA LEU A 60 -8.40 -3.30 5.43
C LEU A 60 -9.72 -2.60 5.10
N LYS A 61 -10.73 -3.39 4.71
CA LYS A 61 -12.07 -2.88 4.42
C LYS A 61 -13.10 -3.61 5.27
N ARG A 62 -14.10 -2.86 5.75
CA ARG A 62 -15.15 -3.40 6.61
C ARG A 62 -16.02 -4.39 5.84
N GLY A 63 -16.17 -5.59 6.38
CA GLY A 63 -17.01 -6.64 5.77
C GLY A 63 -16.31 -7.41 4.65
N GLU A 64 -15.02 -7.16 4.42
CA GLU A 64 -14.19 -7.91 3.49
C GLU A 64 -13.12 -8.71 4.26
N SER A 65 -12.63 -9.79 3.66
CA SER A 65 -11.54 -10.60 4.22
C SER A 65 -10.27 -9.77 4.33
N ALA A 66 -9.69 -9.72 5.53
CA ALA A 66 -8.44 -9.00 5.78
C ALA A 66 -7.28 -9.53 4.93
N VAL A 67 -7.28 -10.84 4.65
CA VAL A 67 -6.26 -11.48 3.80
C VAL A 67 -6.40 -11.00 2.35
N ASP A 68 -7.64 -10.93 1.85
CA ASP A 68 -7.90 -10.54 0.47
C ASP A 68 -7.61 -9.05 0.26
N THR A 69 -8.03 -8.19 1.19
CA THR A 69 -7.80 -6.75 1.08
C THR A 69 -6.31 -6.41 1.23
N ALA A 70 -5.61 -7.07 2.16
CA ALA A 70 -4.18 -6.86 2.33
C ALA A 70 -3.38 -7.38 1.13
N SER A 71 -3.73 -8.56 0.61
CA SER A 71 -3.06 -9.14 -0.57
C SER A 71 -3.31 -8.30 -1.82
N ASN A 72 -4.52 -7.77 -1.99
CA ASN A 72 -4.86 -6.87 -3.08
C ASN A 72 -4.11 -5.53 -2.96
N ALA A 73 -4.07 -4.92 -1.77
CA ALA A 73 -3.30 -3.70 -1.52
C ALA A 73 -1.81 -3.91 -1.79
N ALA A 74 -1.26 -5.06 -1.37
CA ALA A 74 0.11 -5.45 -1.65
C ALA A 74 0.36 -5.63 -3.17
N GLY A 75 -0.54 -6.30 -3.87
CA GLY A 75 -0.47 -6.46 -5.33
C GLY A 75 -0.51 -5.12 -6.08
N LEU A 76 -1.38 -4.20 -5.65
CA LEU A 76 -1.48 -2.85 -6.22
C LEU A 76 -0.19 -2.04 -6.02
N LEU A 77 0.38 -2.07 -4.81
CA LEU A 77 1.64 -1.39 -4.54
C LEU A 77 2.79 -1.99 -5.37
N TRP A 78 2.86 -3.32 -5.45
CA TRP A 78 3.86 -4.01 -6.27
C TRP A 78 3.74 -3.67 -7.76
N ALA A 79 2.51 -3.69 -8.31
CA ALA A 79 2.25 -3.33 -9.71
C ALA A 79 2.61 -1.88 -10.03
N ARG A 80 2.61 -0.98 -9.04
CA ARG A 80 3.07 0.41 -9.15
C ARG A 80 4.58 0.57 -9.00
N GLY A 81 5.33 -0.51 -8.80
CA GLY A 81 6.78 -0.51 -8.68
C GLY A 81 7.31 -0.38 -7.25
N HIS A 82 6.45 -0.45 -6.24
CA HIS A 82 6.88 -0.40 -4.84
C HIS A 82 7.46 -1.75 -4.42
N THR A 83 8.76 -1.79 -4.10
CA THR A 83 9.48 -3.00 -3.66
C THR A 83 9.19 -3.39 -2.20
N VAL A 84 8.35 -2.62 -1.50
CA VAL A 84 8.03 -2.79 -0.07
C VAL A 84 7.30 -4.12 0.20
N VAL A 85 6.64 -4.67 -0.82
CA VAL A 85 5.97 -5.97 -0.76
C VAL A 85 6.99 -7.08 -1.02
N LYS A 86 7.60 -7.58 0.04
CA LYS A 86 8.38 -8.82 -0.01
C LYS A 86 7.43 -9.99 -0.20
N LEU A 87 7.31 -10.47 -1.44
CA LEU A 87 6.51 -11.65 -1.79
C LEU A 87 6.87 -12.89 -0.95
N SER A 88 8.13 -12.98 -0.51
CA SER A 88 8.61 -14.03 0.40
C SER A 88 8.00 -13.97 1.79
N ALA A 89 7.61 -12.79 2.27
CA ALA A 89 6.93 -12.61 3.56
C ALA A 89 5.45 -13.00 3.49
N THR A 90 4.85 -13.01 2.30
CA THR A 90 3.44 -13.38 2.09
C THR A 90 3.22 -14.89 2.21
N LYS A 91 4.26 -15.71 1.98
CA LYS A 91 4.15 -17.18 2.05
C LYS A 91 4.34 -17.77 3.45
N ASN A 92 5.07 -17.13 4.37
CA ASN A 92 5.62 -17.81 5.56
C ASN A 92 5.57 -16.97 6.85
N ALA A 93 4.39 -16.64 7.38
CA ALA A 93 4.32 -15.83 8.61
C ALA A 93 3.61 -16.46 9.81
N CYS A 94 3.10 -17.70 9.78
CA CYS A 94 2.52 -18.24 11.02
C CYS A 94 2.55 -19.77 11.22
N CYS A 95 2.50 -20.61 10.18
CA CYS A 95 2.29 -22.04 10.40
C CYS A 95 3.15 -22.89 9.45
N ASP A 96 3.96 -23.76 10.05
CA ASP A 96 4.71 -24.91 9.49
C ASP A 96 5.49 -24.77 8.18
N VAL A 97 6.79 -25.07 8.30
CA VAL A 97 7.79 -25.11 7.24
C VAL A 97 7.62 -26.33 6.31
N ASP A 98 6.64 -27.19 6.55
CA ASP A 98 6.42 -28.45 5.82
C ASP A 98 5.75 -28.29 4.44
N GLY A 99 5.33 -27.07 4.07
CA GLY A 99 4.49 -26.82 2.88
C GLY A 99 5.00 -25.77 1.89
N SER A 100 6.31 -25.48 1.85
CA SER A 100 6.86 -24.51 0.89
C SER A 100 6.86 -25.07 -0.54
N PHE A 101 5.76 -24.91 -1.26
CA PHE A 101 5.68 -25.29 -2.67
C PHE A 101 6.40 -24.26 -3.55
N MET A 102 7.41 -24.73 -4.28
CA MET A 102 8.03 -23.99 -5.37
C MET A 102 7.04 -23.92 -6.54
N LEU A 103 6.89 -22.74 -7.14
CA LEU A 103 6.00 -22.55 -8.28
C LEU A 103 6.73 -23.00 -9.55
N THR A 104 6.52 -24.24 -9.98
CA THR A 104 7.25 -24.86 -11.10
C THR A 104 6.51 -24.76 -12.43
N ASP A 105 5.19 -24.57 -12.41
CA ASP A 105 4.33 -24.81 -13.58
C ASP A 105 3.71 -23.51 -14.15
N LEU A 106 4.46 -22.40 -14.12
CA LEU A 106 4.02 -21.15 -14.76
C LEU A 106 4.15 -21.25 -16.29
N PRO A 107 3.17 -20.73 -17.05
CA PRO A 107 3.32 -20.63 -18.51
C PRO A 107 4.49 -19.71 -18.85
N SER A 108 5.16 -19.99 -19.98
CA SER A 108 6.15 -19.07 -20.52
C SER A 108 5.53 -17.71 -20.85
N TYR A 109 6.32 -16.65 -20.76
CA TYR A 109 5.87 -15.29 -21.07
C TYR A 109 5.26 -15.25 -22.49
N PRO A 110 4.02 -14.77 -22.66
CA PRO A 110 3.37 -14.72 -23.96
C PRO A 110 3.92 -13.53 -24.75
N PHE A 111 4.98 -13.77 -25.52
CA PHE A 111 5.53 -12.74 -26.40
C PHE A 111 4.49 -12.30 -27.43
N ASN A 112 4.42 -10.99 -27.64
CA ASN A 112 3.59 -10.46 -28.71
C ASN A 112 4.30 -10.67 -30.06
N HIS A 113 3.80 -11.59 -30.86
CA HIS A 113 4.33 -11.95 -32.18
C HIS A 113 3.59 -11.28 -33.34
N THR A 114 2.86 -10.17 -33.12
CA THR A 114 2.12 -9.47 -34.18
C THR A 114 3.00 -8.88 -35.28
N THR A 115 4.29 -8.71 -35.01
CA THR A 115 5.25 -8.13 -35.96
C THR A 115 6.29 -9.20 -36.28
N GLU A 116 6.34 -9.61 -37.54
CA GLU A 116 7.42 -10.46 -38.07
C GLU A 116 8.63 -9.56 -38.39
N TYR A 117 9.82 -9.96 -37.95
CA TYR A 117 11.08 -9.21 -38.10
C TYR A 117 12.04 -9.94 -39.03
#